data_AF-A0A3R7EGF5-F1
#
_entry.id   AF-A0A3R7EGF5-F1
#
_cell.length_a   1.000
_cell.length_b   1.000
_cell.length_c   1.000
_cell.angle_alpha   90.00
_cell.angle_beta   90.00
_cell.angle_gamma   90.00
#
_symmetry.space_group_name_H-M   'P 1'
#
loop_
_entity.id
_entity.type
_entity.pdbx_description
1 polymer ?
#
loop_
_entity_poly.entity_id
_entity_poly.type
_entity_poly.pdbx_seq_one_letter_code
_entity_poly.pdbx_strand_id
1 'polypeptide(L)'
;ALGVEIAISGKLRTERARTEKFKEGYMPKCGDPALKYVRKGVVHVQLKPGTFGVKVSIMPPGAELPDQIKILEKAEEAGVEGEAEEEGEE
;
A
#
# COMPACT_ATOMS: atom_id res chain seq x y z
N ALA A 1 -2.71 4.07 -6.75
CA ALA A 1 -1.96 3.78 -5.50
C ALA A 1 -2.86 2.92 -4.62
N LEU A 2 -2.31 1.98 -3.83
CA LEU A 2 -3.13 1.18 -2.91
C LEU A 2 -3.63 2.03 -1.72
N GLY A 3 -2.88 3.07 -1.36
CA GLY A 3 -3.32 4.10 -0.44
C GLY A 3 -2.41 5.31 -0.44
N VAL A 4 -2.95 6.41 0.08
CA VAL A 4 -2.31 7.72 0.16
C VAL A 4 -2.68 8.38 1.48
N GLU A 5 -1.69 8.99 2.14
CA GLU A 5 -1.87 9.86 3.30
C GLU A 5 -1.18 11.21 3.03
N ILE A 6 -1.96 12.29 3.06
CA ILE A 6 -1.48 13.66 2.90
C ILE A 6 -1.75 14.42 4.20
N ALA A 7 -0.69 14.97 4.80
CA ALA A 7 -0.80 15.84 5.96
C ALA A 7 -0.37 17.25 5.57
N ILE A 8 -1.28 18.22 5.70
CA ILE A 8 -1.01 19.63 5.45
C ILE A 8 -0.96 20.33 6.80
N SER A 9 0.19 20.94 7.12
CA SER A 9 0.42 21.69 8.35
C SER A 9 0.67 23.16 8.04
N GLY A 10 0.04 24.04 8.82
CA GLY A 10 0.21 25.49 8.67
C GLY A 10 -1.00 26.27 9.17
N LYS A 11 -1.04 27.56 8.85
CA LYS A 11 -2.16 28.45 9.16
C LYS A 11 -3.28 28.29 8.13
N LEU A 12 -4.03 27.20 8.23
CA LEU A 12 -5.01 26.80 7.21
C LEU A 12 -6.20 27.76 7.14
N ARG A 13 -6.96 27.88 8.25
CA ARG A 13 -8.20 28.68 8.30
C ARG A 13 -8.13 29.86 9.25
N THR A 14 -7.34 29.76 10.32
CA THR A 14 -7.13 30.83 11.31
C THR A 14 -5.63 31.10 11.47
N GLU A 15 -5.27 32.15 12.21
CA GLU A 15 -3.86 32.50 12.46
C GLU A 15 -3.09 31.44 13.27
N ARG A 16 -3.80 30.46 13.85
CA ARG A 16 -3.19 29.34 14.59
C ARG A 16 -2.86 28.20 13.65
N ALA A 17 -1.67 27.63 13.82
CA ALA A 17 -1.28 26.43 13.10
C ALA A 17 -2.23 25.25 13.41
N ARG A 18 -2.68 24.58 12.35
CA ARG A 18 -3.49 23.36 12.35
C ARG A 18 -2.83 22.34 11.42
N THR A 19 -3.10 21.07 11.65
CA THR A 19 -2.70 19.99 10.74
C THR A 19 -3.94 19.23 10.34
N GLU A 20 -4.21 19.19 9.04
CA GLU A 20 -5.28 18.40 8.46
C GLU A 20 -4.67 17.19 7.77
N LYS A 21 -5.23 16.00 8.03
CA LYS A 21 -4.77 14.74 7.47
C LYS A 21 -5.87 14.17 6.58
N PHE A 22 -5.55 13.99 5.32
CA PHE A 22 -6.39 13.33 4.32
C PHE A 22 -5.83 11.94 4.08
N LYS A 23 -6.68 10.93 4.17
CA LYS A 23 -6.28 9.53 4.04
C LYS A 23 -7.26 8.82 3.13
N GLU A 24 -6.75 8.03 2.22
CA GLU A 24 -7.55 7.22 1.32
C GLU A 24 -6.82 5.92 1.01
N GLY A 25 -7.55 4.81 0.95
CA GLY A 25 -7.01 3.48 0.69
C GLY A 25 -6.24 2.85 1.87
N TYR A 26 -5.40 1.88 1.55
CA TYR A 26 -4.66 1.06 2.52
C TYR A 26 -3.23 1.58 2.73
N MET A 27 -2.84 1.73 3.99
CA MET A 27 -1.53 2.27 4.36
C MET A 27 -0.96 1.62 5.62
N PRO A 28 0.08 0.75 5.52
CA PRO A 28 0.75 0.19 6.67
C PRO A 28 1.58 1.28 7.38
N LYS A 29 1.42 1.39 8.69
CA LYS A 29 2.14 2.41 9.50
C LYS A 29 3.35 1.85 10.24
N CYS A 30 3.40 0.54 10.46
CA CYS A 30 4.40 -0.14 11.28
C CYS A 30 5.04 -1.31 10.52
N GLY A 31 6.20 -1.72 11.01
CA GLY A 31 6.96 -2.86 10.49
C GLY A 31 7.78 -2.57 9.24
N ASP A 32 8.40 -3.62 8.74
CA ASP A 32 9.18 -3.66 7.51
C ASP A 32 8.41 -3.23 6.23
N PRO A 33 7.11 -3.59 6.02
CA PRO A 33 6.40 -3.16 4.82
C PRO A 33 6.21 -1.64 4.76
N ALA A 34 6.10 -0.97 5.91
CA ALA A 34 5.98 0.48 5.98
C ALA A 34 7.30 1.21 5.65
N LEU A 35 8.45 0.53 5.75
CA LEU A 35 9.75 1.11 5.41
C LEU A 35 10.10 0.88 3.94
N LYS A 36 9.81 -0.32 3.42
CA LYS A 36 10.18 -0.70 2.05
C LYS A 36 9.22 -0.18 0.99
N TYR A 37 7.92 -0.22 1.26
CA TYR A 37 6.92 0.07 0.23
C TYR A 37 6.39 1.49 0.27
N VAL A 38 6.36 2.13 1.44
CA VAL A 38 5.82 3.48 1.58
C VAL A 38 6.85 4.52 1.17
N ARG A 39 6.54 5.29 0.12
CA ARG A 39 7.34 6.45 -0.28
C ARG A 39 6.82 7.69 0.46
N LYS A 40 7.71 8.42 1.11
CA LYS A 40 7.39 9.65 1.86
C LYS A 40 8.10 10.83 1.22
N GLY A 41 7.39 11.93 1.05
CA GLY A 41 7.92 13.21 0.60
C GLY A 41 7.45 14.32 1.52
N VAL A 42 8.34 15.26 1.84
CA VAL A 42 8.00 16.47 2.61
C VAL A 42 8.44 17.67 1.80
N VAL A 43 7.52 18.60 1.60
CA VAL A 43 7.79 19.86 0.90
C VAL A 43 7.27 21.02 1.74
N HIS A 44 8.02 22.11 1.75
CA HIS A 44 7.63 23.34 2.40
C HIS A 44 7.28 24.38 1.33
N VAL A 45 6.14 25.05 1.49
CA VAL A 45 5.65 26.07 0.56
C VAL A 45 5.52 27.38 1.32
N GLN A 46 6.09 28.46 0.81
CA GLN A 46 5.98 29.78 1.42
C GLN A 46 4.80 30.54 0.79
N LEU A 47 3.78 30.85 1.60
CA LEU A 47 2.66 31.69 1.21
C LEU A 47 2.67 32.98 2.05
N LYS A 48 1.87 33.97 1.67
CA LYS A 48 1.75 35.25 2.38
C LYS A 48 1.48 35.11 3.90
N PRO A 49 0.59 34.21 4.38
CA PRO A 49 0.37 34.06 5.83
C PRO A 49 1.50 33.32 6.57
N GLY A 50 2.43 32.68 5.84
CA GLY A 50 3.57 31.94 6.38
C GLY A 50 3.94 30.70 5.55
N THR A 51 4.82 29.87 6.10
CA THR A 51 5.22 28.58 5.51
C THR A 51 4.25 27.45 5.87
N PHE A 52 3.86 26.68 4.86
CA PHE A 52 3.04 25.46 4.97
C PHE A 52 3.90 24.24 4.73
N GLY A 53 3.69 23.19 5.52
CA GLY A 53 4.29 21.89 5.30
C GLY A 53 3.29 20.95 4.63
N VAL A 54 3.69 20.32 3.53
CA VAL A 54 2.92 19.24 2.91
C VAL A 54 3.75 17.97 3.02
N LYS A 55 3.25 17.00 3.81
CA LYS A 55 3.82 15.65 3.90
C LYS A 55 2.91 14.70 3.13
N VAL A 56 3.46 14.07 2.10
CA VAL A 56 2.78 13.07 1.29
C VAL A 56 3.41 11.72 1.55
N SER A 57 2.58 10.71 1.83
CA SER A 57 2.99 9.32 1.97
C SER A 57 2.14 8.47 1.03
N ILE A 58 2.77 7.78 0.08
CA ILE A 58 2.08 7.00 -0.96
C ILE A 58 2.52 5.55 -0.89
N MET A 59 1.54 4.65 -0.98
CA MET A 59 1.76 3.23 -1.18
C MET A 59 1.55 2.86 -2.67
N PRO A 60 2.61 2.44 -3.38
CA PRO A 60 2.51 2.06 -4.79
C PRO A 60 1.65 0.78 -4.95
N PRO A 61 0.98 0.60 -6.10
CA PRO A 61 0.02 -0.49 -6.28
C PRO A 61 0.63 -1.89 -6.47
N GLY A 62 1.94 -1.99 -6.68
CA GLY A 62 2.66 -3.27 -6.84
C GLY A 62 3.40 -3.72 -5.58
N ALA A 63 3.00 -3.23 -4.40
CA ALA A 63 3.62 -3.64 -3.14
C ALA A 63 3.08 -5.02 -2.73
N GLU A 64 3.92 -6.04 -2.79
CA GLU A 64 3.58 -7.38 -2.29
C GLU A 64 3.64 -7.37 -0.77
N LEU A 65 2.46 -7.36 -0.15
CA LEU A 65 2.32 -7.48 1.28
C LEU A 65 2.49 -8.94 1.69
N PRO A 66 3.14 -9.23 2.82
CA PRO A 66 3.27 -10.60 3.33
C PRO A 66 1.91 -11.25 3.65
N ASP A 67 0.87 -10.44 3.81
CA ASP A 67 -0.50 -10.86 4.13
C ASP A 67 -1.35 -11.15 2.86
N GLN A 68 -0.89 -10.73 1.67
CA GLN A 68 -1.59 -10.98 0.42
C GLN A 68 -1.12 -12.29 -0.22
N ILE A 69 -1.73 -13.39 0.22
CA ILE A 69 -1.52 -14.70 -0.39
C ILE A 69 -2.43 -14.82 -1.62
N LYS A 70 -1.83 -15.07 -2.78
CA LYS A 70 -2.58 -15.40 -4.00
C LYS A 70 -2.88 -16.90 -3.97
N ILE A 71 -4.12 -17.26 -3.63
CA ILE A 71 -4.60 -18.63 -3.76
C ILE A 71 -4.90 -18.85 -5.25
N LEU A 72 -4.10 -19.69 -5.89
CA LEU A 72 -4.38 -20.13 -7.26
C LEU A 72 -5.45 -21.21 -7.17
N GLU A 73 -6.67 -20.91 -7.60
CA GLU A 73 -7.66 -21.95 -7.83
C GLU A 73 -7.15 -22.84 -8.96
N LYS A 74 -7.00 -24.13 -8.65
CA LYS A 74 -6.52 -25.15 -9.56
C LYS A 74 -7.41 -25.13 -10.80
N ALA A 75 -6.79 -24.97 -11.97
CA ALA A 75 -7.44 -25.17 -13.25
C ALA A 75 -8.16 -26.52 -13.24
N GLU A 76 -9.37 -26.53 -13.79
CA GLU A 76 -10.12 -27.72 -14.15
C GLU A 76 -9.20 -28.72 -14.87
N GLU A 77 -8.74 -29.77 -14.20
CA GLU A 77 -8.12 -30.92 -14.84
C GLU A 77 -8.53 -32.19 -14.10
N ALA A 78 -9.54 -32.88 -14.66
CA ALA A 78 -9.51 -34.32 -14.94
C ALA A 78 -10.89 -34.81 -15.42
N GLY A 79 -11.34 -34.32 -16.58
CA GLY A 79 -12.17 -35.10 -17.48
C GLY A 79 -11.27 -35.59 -18.62
N VAL A 80 -10.87 -36.86 -18.56
CA VAL A 80 -10.62 -37.83 -19.65
C VAL A 80 -9.72 -38.94 -19.09
N GLU A 81 -10.25 -40.16 -19.23
CA GLU A 81 -9.72 -41.45 -18.82
C GLU A 81 -8.43 -41.83 -19.57
N GLY A 82 -7.60 -42.62 -18.90
CA GLY A 82 -6.45 -43.33 -19.47
C GLY A 82 -5.89 -44.35 -18.48
N GLU A 83 -6.53 -45.53 -18.44
CA GLU A 83 -5.97 -46.91 -18.29
C GLU A 83 -4.75 -47.08 -17.33
N ALA A 84 -4.93 -47.67 -16.14
CA ALA A 84 -4.89 -49.12 -15.83
C ALA A 84 -3.47 -49.75 -15.83
N GLU A 85 -3.05 -50.17 -14.62
CA GLU A 85 -2.18 -51.32 -14.25
C GLU A 85 -0.74 -51.46 -14.79
N GLU A 86 0.25 -51.45 -13.88
CA GLU A 86 1.18 -52.57 -13.56
C GLU A 86 2.07 -52.10 -12.39
N GLU A 87 1.93 -52.70 -11.19
CA GLU A 87 2.81 -53.75 -10.61
C GLU A 87 4.20 -53.25 -10.18
N GLY A 88 4.63 -53.70 -8.99
CA GLY A 88 5.80 -53.17 -8.28
C GLY A 88 7.12 -53.88 -8.57
N GLU A 89 8.19 -53.18 -8.23
CA GLU A 89 9.55 -53.60 -7.81
C GLU A 89 10.15 -52.28 -7.28
N GLU A 90 10.61 -52.11 -6.04
CA GLU A 90 11.57 -52.88 -5.23
C GLU A 90 11.29 -52.67 -3.72
#